data_AF-A0A1V1TEK9-F1
#
_entry.id   AF-A0A1V1TEK9-F1
#
_cell.length_a   1.000
_cell.length_b   1.000
_cell.length_c   1.000
_cell.angle_alpha   90.00
_cell.angle_beta   90.00
_cell.angle_gamma   90.00
#
_symmetry.space_group_name_H-M   'P 1'
#
loop_
_entity.id
_entity.type
_entity.pdbx_description
1 polymer ?
#
loop_
_entity_poly.entity_id
_entity_poly.type
_entity_poly.pdbx_seq_one_letter_code
_entity_poly.pdbx_strand_id
1 'polypeptide(L)'
;MSPHVQPGRPFLPPEGVSSTREDPVCIIGMACRLPGDVNSPSELWQYLLDKKCASGTVPPGRYNIGGFYSQEGDKAGLTNVNGGYFLQDDVRQFDNEFFGINNYEATHGKCGKFISRLYFSKYPTLGRN
;
A
#
# COMPACT_ATOMS: atom_id res chain seq x y z
N MET A 1 7.10 -33.24 51.30
CA MET A 1 5.99 -32.55 50.58
C MET A 1 6.43 -32.31 49.15
N SER A 2 5.90 -33.07 48.19
CA SER A 2 6.13 -32.78 46.75
C SER A 2 5.07 -31.79 46.25
N PRO A 3 5.45 -30.75 45.49
CA PRO A 3 4.49 -29.78 44.97
C PRO A 3 3.68 -30.42 43.84
N HIS A 4 2.35 -30.41 43.99
CA HIS A 4 1.43 -30.73 42.90
C HIS A 4 1.50 -29.62 41.85
N VAL A 5 2.08 -29.91 40.68
CA VAL A 5 1.95 -29.06 39.49
C VAL A 5 0.60 -29.39 38.85
N GLN A 6 -0.29 -28.40 38.79
CA GLN A 6 -1.54 -28.55 38.06
C GLN A 6 -1.27 -28.41 36.55
N PRO A 7 -1.88 -29.25 35.70
CA PRO A 7 -1.77 -29.08 34.25
C PRO A 7 -2.39 -27.74 33.84
N GLY A 8 -1.68 -27.00 32.98
CA GLY A 8 -2.13 -25.70 32.48
C GLY A 8 -3.47 -25.83 31.76
N ARG A 9 -4.42 -24.97 32.11
CA ARG A 9 -5.75 -24.94 31.45
C ARG A 9 -5.55 -24.64 29.95
N PRO A 10 -6.21 -25.38 29.04
CA PRO A 10 -6.21 -25.01 27.62
C PRO A 10 -6.79 -23.61 27.44
N PHE A 11 -6.17 -22.80 26.59
CA PHE A 11 -6.75 -21.54 26.15
C PHE A 11 -7.91 -21.85 25.20
N LEU A 12 -9.14 -21.68 25.69
CA LEU A 12 -10.34 -21.73 24.85
C LEU A 12 -10.57 -20.33 24.27
N PRO A 13 -10.73 -20.18 22.94
CA PRO A 13 -11.12 -18.91 22.36
C PRO A 13 -12.51 -18.51 22.90
N PRO A 14 -12.78 -17.23 23.14
CA PRO A 14 -14.07 -16.79 23.64
C PRO A 14 -15.18 -17.14 22.64
N GLU A 15 -16.15 -17.95 23.06
CA GLU A 15 -17.35 -18.20 22.28
C GLU A 15 -18.23 -16.95 22.28
N GLY A 16 -18.57 -16.47 21.08
CA GLY A 16 -19.55 -15.41 20.85
C GLY A 16 -18.94 -14.01 20.74
N VAL A 17 -18.47 -13.66 19.55
CA VAL A 17 -18.20 -12.25 19.21
C VAL A 17 -19.51 -11.55 18.90
N SER A 18 -20.07 -10.87 19.90
CA SER A 18 -21.17 -9.92 19.68
C SER A 18 -20.64 -8.74 18.88
N SER A 19 -21.19 -8.51 17.69
CA SER A 19 -20.76 -7.49 16.72
C SER A 19 -21.16 -6.06 17.11
N THR A 20 -20.70 -5.57 18.26
CA THR A 20 -20.77 -4.17 18.69
C THR A 20 -19.37 -3.68 19.08
N ARG A 21 -19.22 -2.37 19.31
CA ARG A 21 -18.00 -1.56 19.62
C ARG A 21 -16.89 -2.13 20.52
N GLU A 22 -17.08 -3.31 21.09
CA GLU A 22 -16.23 -4.01 22.06
C GLU A 22 -15.01 -4.71 21.42
N ASP A 23 -14.99 -4.91 20.10
CA ASP A 23 -13.85 -5.53 19.39
C ASP A 23 -13.08 -4.49 18.54
N PRO A 24 -12.06 -3.81 19.11
CA PRO A 24 -11.33 -2.76 18.41
C PRO A 24 -10.39 -3.34 17.33
N VAL A 25 -10.42 -2.74 16.15
CA VAL A 25 -9.49 -3.08 15.06
C VAL A 25 -8.07 -2.63 15.41
N CYS A 26 -7.12 -3.55 15.35
CA CYS A 26 -5.70 -3.26 15.55
C CYS A 26 -4.96 -3.19 14.20
N ILE A 27 -4.22 -2.11 13.97
CA ILE A 27 -3.28 -1.99 12.85
C ILE A 27 -1.95 -2.61 13.29
N ILE A 28 -1.70 -3.85 12.87
CA ILE A 28 -0.49 -4.61 13.24
C ILE A 28 0.67 -4.43 12.25
N GLY A 29 0.46 -3.72 11.15
CA GLY A 29 1.48 -3.51 10.12
C GLY A 29 1.07 -2.46 9.10
N MET A 30 2.09 -1.80 8.53
CA MET A 30 1.93 -0.82 7.46
C MET A 30 3.18 -0.82 6.57
N ALA A 31 2.96 -0.52 5.29
CA ALA A 31 4.01 -0.29 4.32
C ALA A 31 3.54 0.81 3.38
N CYS A 32 4.46 1.66 2.91
CA CYS A 32 4.12 2.73 1.98
C CYS A 32 5.25 3.00 0.97
N ARG A 33 4.82 3.53 -0.17
CA ARG A 33 5.66 4.15 -1.20
C ARG A 33 4.96 5.46 -1.52
N LEU A 34 5.59 6.58 -1.18
CA LEU A 34 4.99 7.90 -1.25
C LEU A 34 5.94 8.90 -1.94
N PRO A 35 5.40 9.97 -2.52
CA PRO A 35 6.19 11.03 -3.12
C PRO A 35 7.14 11.68 -2.10
N GLY A 36 8.31 12.11 -2.58
CA GLY A 36 9.37 12.65 -1.72
C GLY A 36 10.35 11.59 -1.22
N ASP A 37 10.48 10.48 -1.96
CA ASP A 37 11.36 9.35 -1.66
C ASP A 37 11.07 8.69 -0.32
N VAL A 38 9.78 8.59 0.03
CA VAL A 38 9.32 7.97 1.27
C VAL A 38 8.92 6.52 1.00
N ASN A 39 9.74 5.61 1.50
CA ASN A 39 9.68 4.17 1.23
C ASN A 39 9.36 3.34 2.48
N SER A 40 9.05 3.98 3.60
CA SER A 40 8.68 3.30 4.83
C SER A 40 7.81 4.18 5.73
N PRO A 41 7.04 3.57 6.65
CA PRO A 41 6.33 4.31 7.68
C PRO A 41 7.21 5.23 8.53
N SER A 42 8.43 4.80 8.85
CA SER A 42 9.39 5.58 9.62
C SER A 42 9.85 6.82 8.85
N GLU A 43 10.12 6.69 7.55
CA GLU A 43 10.45 7.82 6.69
C GLU A 43 9.26 8.76 6.52
N LEU A 44 8.03 8.23 6.40
CA LEU A 44 6.82 9.05 6.36
C LEU A 44 6.72 9.89 7.63
N TRP A 45 6.93 9.28 8.79
CA TRP A 45 6.87 9.99 10.06
C TRP A 45 7.90 11.13 10.13
N GLN A 46 9.15 10.87 9.74
CA GLN A 46 10.18 11.90 9.69
C GLN A 46 9.83 13.00 8.68
N TYR A 47 9.31 12.64 7.51
CA TYR A 47 8.91 13.58 6.47
C TYR A 47 7.84 14.56 6.94
N LEU A 48 6.86 14.06 7.70
CA LEU A 48 5.81 14.87 8.31
C LEU A 48 6.35 15.79 9.41
N LEU A 49 7.23 15.28 10.27
CA LEU A 49 7.88 16.09 11.31
C LEU A 49 8.73 17.22 10.70
N ASP A 50 9.43 16.93 9.61
CA ASP A 50 10.23 17.89 8.85
C ASP A 50 9.37 18.87 8.03
N LYS A 51 8.05 18.67 7.96
CA LYS A 51 7.08 19.49 7.18
C LYS A 51 7.50 19.66 5.72
N LYS A 52 8.06 18.62 5.13
CA LYS A 52 8.53 18.65 3.73
C LYS A 52 7.36 18.59 2.75
N CYS A 53 7.55 19.17 1.56
CA CYS A 53 6.58 19.14 0.47
C CYS A 53 7.12 18.29 -0.67
N ALA A 54 6.35 17.28 -1.10
CA ALA A 54 6.72 16.40 -2.22
C ALA A 54 6.09 16.82 -3.55
N SER A 55 5.53 18.04 -3.63
CA SER A 55 4.93 18.51 -4.87
C SER A 55 6.02 18.81 -5.89
N GLY A 56 5.77 18.41 -7.14
CA GLY A 56 6.70 18.61 -8.23
C GLY A 56 6.00 18.63 -9.57
N THR A 57 6.75 18.93 -10.62
CA THR A 57 6.26 18.82 -11.99
C THR A 57 6.06 17.36 -12.38
N VAL A 58 5.25 17.12 -13.41
CA VAL A 58 5.08 15.77 -13.96
C VAL A 58 6.45 15.25 -14.45
N PRO A 59 6.94 14.10 -13.96
CA PRO A 59 8.19 13.53 -14.44
C PRO A 59 8.10 13.18 -15.94
N PRO A 60 9.17 13.42 -16.74
CA PRO A 60 9.12 13.29 -18.19
C PRO A 60 8.79 11.87 -18.69
N GLY A 61 9.09 10.84 -17.89
CA GLY A 61 8.78 9.45 -18.21
C GLY A 61 7.32 9.03 -17.98
N ARG A 62 6.48 9.88 -17.38
CA ARG A 62 5.05 9.60 -17.13
C ARG A 62 4.22 9.86 -18.37
N TYR A 63 4.24 11.09 -18.85
CA TYR A 63 3.59 11.57 -20.07
C TYR A 63 4.10 12.99 -20.39
N ASN A 64 3.90 13.44 -21.62
CA ASN A 64 4.29 14.78 -22.04
C ASN A 64 3.29 15.85 -21.54
N ILE A 65 3.57 16.44 -20.37
CA ILE A 65 2.71 17.50 -19.80
C ILE A 65 2.59 18.74 -20.70
N GLY A 66 3.62 19.05 -21.50
CA GLY A 66 3.58 20.21 -22.42
C GLY A 66 2.50 20.11 -23.49
N GLY A 67 2.09 18.89 -23.86
CA GLY A 67 1.00 18.66 -24.82
C GLY A 67 -0.41 18.77 -24.19
N PHE A 68 -0.50 18.76 -22.86
CA PHE A 68 -1.78 18.77 -22.14
C PHE A 68 -1.95 20.00 -21.25
N TYR A 69 -0.94 20.85 -21.09
CA TYR A 69 -1.01 22.00 -20.19
C TYR A 69 -1.53 23.27 -20.88
N SER A 70 -2.51 23.94 -20.25
CA SER A 70 -2.98 25.27 -20.62
C SER A 70 -3.24 26.10 -19.36
N GLN A 71 -2.68 27.31 -19.30
CA GLN A 71 -2.94 28.24 -18.20
C GLN A 71 -4.42 28.66 -18.12
N GLU A 72 -5.13 28.64 -19.25
CA GLU A 72 -6.58 28.85 -19.33
C GLU A 72 -7.30 27.53 -19.03
N GLY A 73 -8.00 27.47 -17.89
CA GLY A 73 -8.58 26.24 -17.34
C GLY A 73 -9.88 25.75 -17.99
N ASP A 74 -10.30 26.32 -19.11
CA ASP A 74 -11.59 26.02 -19.76
C ASP A 74 -11.43 25.41 -21.16
N LYS A 75 -10.22 24.93 -21.50
CA LYS A 75 -9.96 24.23 -22.76
C LYS A 75 -10.19 22.74 -22.60
N ALA A 76 -11.17 22.21 -23.33
CA ALA A 76 -11.45 20.79 -23.38
C ALA A 76 -10.19 19.99 -23.78
N GLY A 77 -9.87 18.96 -23.00
CA GLY A 77 -8.70 18.10 -23.23
C GLY A 77 -7.37 18.62 -22.67
N LEU A 78 -7.36 19.78 -22.01
CA LEU A 78 -6.17 20.34 -21.35
C LEU A 78 -6.36 20.45 -19.83
N THR A 79 -5.25 20.47 -19.11
CA THR A 79 -5.16 20.70 -17.66
C THR A 79 -4.49 22.03 -17.38
N ASN A 80 -4.97 22.73 -16.36
CA ASN A 80 -4.32 23.94 -15.82
C ASN A 80 -3.31 23.64 -14.71
N VAL A 81 -3.06 22.37 -14.41
CA VAL A 81 -2.10 21.91 -13.41
C VAL A 81 -0.99 21.13 -14.11
N ASN A 82 0.27 21.58 -13.97
CA ASN A 82 1.46 20.98 -14.60
C ASN A 82 2.26 20.05 -13.66
N GLY A 83 1.67 19.64 -12.55
CA GLY A 83 2.37 18.93 -11.48
C GLY A 83 1.45 18.22 -10.51
N GLY A 84 2.05 17.63 -9.48
CA GLY A 84 1.37 16.83 -8.47
C GLY A 84 2.38 16.15 -7.56
N TYR A 85 1.95 15.06 -6.94
CA TYR A 85 2.79 14.25 -6.05
C TYR A 85 3.06 12.91 -6.74
N PHE A 86 4.26 12.75 -7.28
CA PHE A 86 4.65 11.57 -8.05
C PHE A 86 5.68 10.74 -7.30
N LEU A 87 5.59 9.41 -7.45
CA LEU A 87 6.67 8.52 -7.06
C LEU A 87 7.89 8.79 -7.94
N GLN A 88 9.04 8.93 -7.27
CA GLN A 88 10.34 9.11 -7.90
C GLN A 88 10.78 7.82 -8.61
N ASP A 89 10.45 6.66 -8.02
CA ASP A 89 10.71 5.36 -8.61
C ASP A 89 9.91 5.09 -9.89
N ASP A 90 10.49 4.26 -10.75
CA ASP A 90 9.80 3.71 -11.91
C ASP A 90 8.72 2.72 -11.46
N VAL A 91 7.46 3.10 -11.64
CA VAL A 91 6.30 2.26 -11.27
C VAL A 91 6.14 1.02 -12.12
N ARG A 92 6.92 0.90 -13.21
CA ARG A 92 6.94 -0.28 -14.06
C ARG A 92 7.83 -1.39 -13.47
N GLN A 93 8.68 -1.06 -12.50
CA GLN A 93 9.54 -2.03 -11.83
C GLN A 93 8.69 -2.93 -10.92
N PHE A 94 8.80 -4.23 -11.13
CA PHE A 94 8.06 -5.24 -10.38
C PHE A 94 8.89 -6.53 -10.32
N ASP A 95 9.11 -7.05 -9.12
CA ASP A 95 9.83 -8.30 -8.89
C ASP A 95 8.92 -9.50 -9.16
N ASN A 96 8.86 -9.92 -10.42
CA ASN A 96 7.98 -11.00 -10.84
C ASN A 96 8.43 -12.38 -10.33
N GLU A 97 9.74 -12.60 -10.14
CA GLU A 97 10.29 -13.86 -9.63
C GLU A 97 9.86 -14.10 -8.18
N PHE A 98 9.95 -13.07 -7.32
CA PHE A 98 9.52 -13.16 -5.93
C PHE A 98 8.05 -13.56 -5.79
N PHE A 99 7.21 -13.14 -6.73
CA PHE A 99 5.78 -13.44 -6.74
C PHE A 99 5.39 -14.65 -7.60
N GLY A 100 6.36 -15.33 -8.23
CA GLY A 100 6.11 -16.48 -9.10
C GLY A 100 5.28 -16.14 -10.35
N ILE A 101 5.40 -14.91 -10.86
CA ILE A 101 4.68 -14.40 -12.03
C ILE A 101 5.58 -14.45 -13.25
N ASN A 102 5.05 -14.96 -14.36
CA ASN A 102 5.76 -14.97 -15.63
C ASN A 102 5.94 -13.54 -16.18
N ASN A 103 7.08 -13.25 -16.81
CA ASN A 103 7.40 -11.96 -17.43
C ASN A 103 6.27 -11.43 -18.34
N TYR A 104 5.67 -12.30 -19.17
CA TYR A 104 4.60 -11.87 -20.07
C TYR A 104 3.37 -11.35 -19.31
N GLU A 105 3.03 -11.99 -18.19
CA GLU A 105 1.95 -11.58 -17.30
C GLU A 105 2.33 -10.34 -16.49
N ALA A 106 3.58 -10.19 -16.06
CA ALA A 106 4.05 -8.99 -15.38
C ALA A 106 4.00 -7.74 -16.28
N THR A 107 4.30 -7.87 -17.58
CA THR A 107 4.29 -6.75 -18.53
C THR A 107 2.87 -6.37 -19.00
N HIS A 108 1.98 -7.34 -19.22
CA HIS A 108 0.66 -7.10 -19.85
C HIS A 108 -0.52 -7.26 -18.88
N GLY A 109 -0.28 -7.81 -17.70
CA GLY A 109 -1.30 -8.01 -16.67
C GLY A 109 -1.88 -6.68 -16.23
N LYS A 110 -3.20 -6.62 -16.03
CA LYS A 110 -3.84 -5.43 -15.46
C LYS A 110 -3.24 -5.17 -14.08
N CYS A 111 -2.58 -4.02 -13.93
CA CYS A 111 -1.90 -3.52 -12.73
C CYS A 111 -2.65 -3.74 -11.39
N GLY A 112 -3.98 -3.94 -11.41
CA GLY A 112 -4.80 -4.16 -10.22
C GLY A 112 -5.03 -5.63 -9.78
N LYS A 113 -4.60 -6.65 -10.54
CA LYS A 113 -4.84 -8.07 -10.16
C LYS A 113 -3.83 -8.65 -9.16
N PHE A 114 -2.69 -7.98 -8.95
CA PHE A 114 -1.56 -8.60 -8.24
C PHE A 114 -1.57 -8.35 -6.73
N ILE A 115 -2.08 -7.21 -6.27
CA ILE A 115 -2.09 -6.83 -4.86
C ILE A 115 -3.05 -7.74 -4.03
N SER A 116 -4.15 -8.20 -4.63
CA SER A 116 -5.12 -9.05 -3.93
C SER A 116 -4.65 -10.49 -3.73
N ARG A 117 -3.86 -11.04 -4.67
CA ARG A 117 -3.38 -12.43 -4.59
C ARG A 117 -2.34 -12.65 -3.49
N LEU A 118 -1.60 -11.61 -3.14
CA LEU A 118 -0.54 -11.67 -2.13
C LEU A 118 -1.05 -11.61 -0.70
N TYR A 119 -2.08 -10.80 -0.44
CA TYR A 119 -2.70 -10.74 0.88
C TYR A 119 -3.31 -12.09 1.27
N PHE A 120 -3.95 -12.78 0.32
CA PHE A 120 -4.56 -14.10 0.57
C PHE A 120 -3.56 -15.25 0.65
N SER A 121 -2.42 -15.19 -0.05
CA SER A 121 -1.44 -16.28 -0.03
C SER A 121 -0.59 -16.30 1.25
N LYS A 122 -0.36 -15.15 1.88
CA LYS A 122 0.43 -15.05 3.13
C LYS A 122 -0.42 -15.20 4.39
N TYR A 123 -1.73 -14.97 4.29
CA TYR A 123 -2.70 -15.09 5.39
C TYR A 123 -3.95 -15.90 4.95
N PRO A 124 -3.84 -17.23 4.79
CA PRO A 124 -4.93 -18.07 4.26
C PRO A 124 -6.17 -18.15 5.16
N THR A 125 -6.13 -17.63 6.39
CA THR A 125 -7.24 -17.68 7.36
C THR A 125 -8.18 -16.47 7.29
N LEU A 126 -7.85 -15.41 6.56
CA LEU A 126 -8.67 -14.18 6.50
C LEU A 126 -9.75 -14.21 5.41
N GLY A 127 -10.05 -15.40 4.87
CA GLY A 127 -10.90 -15.61 3.70
C GLY A 127 -12.12 -16.50 3.89
N ARG A 128 -12.50 -16.83 5.13
CA ARG A 128 -13.76 -17.52 5.42
C ARG A 128 -14.55 -16.73 6.44
N ASN A 129 -15.50 -15.95 5.94
CA ASN A 129 -16.79 -15.73 6.58
C ASN A 129 -17.85 -16.13 5.56
#